data_AF-A0A969T7C9-F1
#
_entry.id   AF-A0A969T7C9-F1
#
_cell.length_a   1.000
_cell.length_b   1.000
_cell.length_c   1.000
_cell.angle_alpha   90.00
_cell.angle_beta   90.00
_cell.angle_gamma   90.00
#
_symmetry.space_group_name_H-M   'P 1'
#
loop_
_entity.id
_entity.type
_entity.pdbx_description
1 polymer ?
#
loop_
_entity_poly.entity_id
_entity_poly.type
_entity_poly.pdbx_seq_one_letter_code
_entity_poly.pdbx_strand_id
1 'polypeptide(L)'
;MKFFCNMILVKKHSLTGFKNIIIIAVFQLFTITSFSQVKKIGLPYIQNYLAEDYKASKQNWMADQDKRGVIYFGNNMGVLEYDGHDWRLIPLTEKSRVVRAVKVAKDGKIYIGSTAEFGYLAPDSIGQMKYFSLFDKIEDPNLRKFKGLIQF
;
A
#
# COMPACT_ATOMS: atom_id res chain seq x y z
N MET A 1 3.06 -73.50 35.59
CA MET A 1 2.13 -72.51 34.98
C MET A 1 2.67 -71.08 34.88
N LYS A 2 3.71 -70.66 35.63
CA LYS A 2 4.28 -69.28 35.55
C LYS A 2 5.15 -69.00 34.31
N PHE A 3 5.82 -70.01 33.74
CA PHE A 3 6.71 -69.84 32.58
C PHE A 3 5.98 -69.52 31.25
N PHE A 4 4.80 -70.08 31.02
CA PHE A 4 4.01 -69.80 29.82
C PHE A 4 3.42 -68.38 29.81
N CYS A 5 3.07 -67.82 30.97
CA CYS A 5 2.52 -66.47 31.09
C CYS A 5 3.57 -65.39 30.74
N ASN A 6 4.81 -65.55 31.22
CA ASN A 6 5.91 -64.62 30.93
C ASN A 6 6.31 -64.61 29.44
N MET A 7 6.26 -65.75 28.76
CA MET A 7 6.63 -65.84 27.34
C MET A 7 5.61 -65.16 26.40
N ILE A 8 4.32 -65.17 26.76
CA ILE A 8 3.27 -64.44 26.03
C ILE A 8 3.38 -62.93 26.28
N LEU A 9 3.67 -62.51 27.51
CA LEU A 9 3.87 -61.10 27.87
C LEU A 9 5.10 -60.47 27.16
N VAL A 10 6.23 -61.20 27.09
CA VAL A 10 7.44 -60.73 26.39
C VAL A 10 7.23 -60.61 24.87
N LYS A 11 6.54 -61.56 24.23
CA LYS A 11 6.15 -61.46 22.81
C LYS A 11 5.21 -60.28 22.54
N LYS A 12 4.25 -60.01 23.44
CA LYS A 12 3.31 -58.89 23.32
C LYS A 12 4.02 -57.53 23.45
N HIS A 13 4.98 -57.39 24.36
CA HIS A 13 5.84 -56.20 24.48
C HIS A 13 6.70 -55.97 23.23
N SER A 14 7.30 -57.03 22.67
CA SER A 14 8.10 -56.98 21.43
C SER A 14 7.27 -56.55 20.21
N LEU A 15 6.05 -57.10 20.06
CA LEU A 15 5.12 -56.75 18.98
C LEU A 15 4.58 -55.30 19.11
N THR A 16 4.40 -54.81 20.33
CA THR A 16 3.94 -53.44 20.58
C THR A 16 5.02 -52.41 20.21
N GLY A 17 6.29 -52.70 20.49
CA GLY A 17 7.42 -51.88 20.05
C GLY A 17 7.55 -51.81 18.52
N PHE A 18 7.38 -52.94 17.84
CA PHE A 18 7.42 -53.00 16.38
C PHE A 18 6.28 -52.21 15.72
N LYS A 19 5.07 -52.27 16.30
CA LYS A 19 3.92 -51.46 15.86
C LYS A 19 4.18 -49.95 16.01
N ASN A 20 4.81 -49.53 17.11
CA ASN A 20 5.14 -48.13 17.33
C ASN A 20 6.21 -47.62 16.35
N ILE A 21 7.20 -48.45 16.01
CA ILE A 21 8.22 -48.12 15.00
C ILE A 21 7.57 -47.93 13.61
N ILE A 22 6.63 -48.79 13.23
CA ILE A 22 5.90 -48.65 11.97
C ILE A 22 5.06 -47.37 11.95
N ILE A 23 4.37 -47.04 13.05
CA ILE A 23 3.59 -45.80 13.15
C ILE A 23 4.48 -44.57 13.01
N ILE A 24 5.64 -44.55 13.68
CA ILE A 24 6.61 -43.45 13.59
C ILE A 24 7.16 -43.34 12.15
N ALA A 25 7.51 -44.46 11.52
CA ALA A 25 7.99 -44.47 10.14
C ALA A 25 6.94 -43.94 9.16
N VAL A 26 5.67 -44.34 9.31
CA VAL A 26 4.55 -43.82 8.50
C VAL A 26 4.34 -42.32 8.72
N PHE A 27 4.45 -41.85 9.97
CA PHE A 27 4.32 -40.43 10.29
C PHE A 27 5.47 -39.60 9.69
N GLN A 28 6.69 -40.14 9.70
CA GLN A 28 7.86 -39.51 9.06
C GLN A 28 7.69 -39.46 7.53
N LEU A 29 7.22 -40.54 6.90
CA LEU A 29 6.91 -40.57 5.45
C LEU A 29 5.88 -39.51 5.04
N PHE A 30 4.91 -39.19 5.90
CA PHE A 30 3.90 -38.16 5.61
C PHE A 30 4.51 -36.75 5.51
N THR A 31 5.53 -36.45 6.32
CA THR A 31 6.18 -35.13 6.31
C THR A 31 7.04 -34.87 5.07
N ILE A 32 7.50 -35.92 4.38
CA ILE A 32 8.35 -35.82 3.17
C ILE A 32 7.56 -35.31 1.96
N THR A 33 6.22 -35.42 1.99
CA THR A 33 5.34 -34.97 0.90
C THR A 33 4.86 -33.52 1.03
N SER A 34 5.32 -32.81 2.05
CA SER A 34 4.99 -31.40 2.26
C SER A 34 5.75 -30.51 1.28
N PHE A 35 5.13 -30.20 0.13
CA PHE A 35 5.61 -29.13 -0.74
C PHE A 35 5.38 -27.78 -0.05
N SER A 36 6.45 -27.08 0.31
CA SER A 36 6.37 -25.67 0.68
C SER A 36 5.81 -24.86 -0.49
N GLN A 37 4.98 -23.86 -0.19
CA GLN A 37 4.41 -22.99 -1.22
C GLN A 37 5.52 -22.10 -1.80
N VAL A 38 5.98 -22.39 -3.01
CA VAL A 38 6.73 -21.40 -3.79
C VAL A 38 5.78 -20.27 -4.12
N LYS A 39 6.10 -19.03 -3.73
CA LYS A 39 5.33 -17.83 -4.13
C LYS A 39 5.25 -17.79 -5.66
N LYS A 40 4.12 -18.20 -6.24
CA LYS A 40 3.83 -18.14 -7.69
C LYS A 40 3.73 -16.71 -8.25
N ILE A 41 3.82 -15.68 -7.41
CA ILE A 41 3.56 -14.29 -7.75
C ILE A 41 4.83 -13.56 -8.24
N GLY A 42 6.00 -14.22 -8.24
CA GLY A 42 7.27 -13.58 -8.57
C GLY A 42 7.67 -12.48 -7.58
N LEU A 43 8.82 -11.84 -7.82
CA LEU A 43 9.16 -10.60 -7.13
C LEU A 43 8.50 -9.43 -7.88
N PRO A 44 7.87 -8.46 -7.18
CA PRO A 44 7.36 -7.28 -7.86
C PRO A 44 8.53 -6.52 -8.49
N TYR A 45 8.30 -5.94 -9.66
CA TYR A 45 9.22 -4.96 -10.22
C TYR A 45 9.16 -3.69 -9.35
N ILE A 46 10.28 -3.33 -8.74
CA ILE A 46 10.40 -2.14 -7.89
C ILE A 46 11.33 -1.16 -8.59
N GLN A 47 10.82 0.04 -8.84
CA GLN A 47 11.59 1.17 -9.32
C GLN A 47 11.56 2.27 -8.25
N ASN A 48 12.73 2.83 -7.95
CA ASN A 48 12.86 3.92 -6.99
C ASN A 48 13.05 5.23 -7.75
N TYR A 49 12.34 6.26 -7.31
CA TYR A 49 12.46 7.63 -7.79
C TYR A 49 12.95 8.53 -6.66
N LEU A 50 14.06 9.21 -6.88
CA LEU A 50 14.62 10.19 -5.97
C LEU A 50 13.95 11.55 -6.17
N ALA A 51 14.12 12.45 -5.20
CA ALA A 51 13.54 13.80 -5.28
C ALA A 51 14.10 14.62 -6.44
N GLU A 52 15.31 14.29 -6.87
CA GLU A 52 15.99 14.85 -8.01
C GLU A 52 15.31 14.46 -9.34
N ASP A 53 14.67 13.29 -9.41
CA ASP A 53 13.98 12.81 -10.62
C ASP A 53 12.72 13.64 -10.88
N TYR A 54 11.91 13.87 -9.84
CA TYR A 54 10.66 14.65 -9.94
C TYR A 54 10.82 16.12 -9.55
N LYS A 55 12.04 16.55 -9.19
CA LYS A 55 12.43 17.93 -8.88
C LYS A 55 11.51 18.63 -7.87
N ALA A 56 11.09 17.91 -6.82
CA ALA A 56 10.25 18.46 -5.75
C ALA A 56 10.71 17.97 -4.36
N SER A 57 9.90 18.16 -3.33
CA SER A 57 10.28 17.79 -1.96
C SER A 57 10.33 16.27 -1.79
N LYS A 58 11.23 15.77 -0.94
CA LYS A 58 11.36 14.34 -0.62
C LYS A 58 10.11 13.72 0.02
N GLN A 59 9.21 14.53 0.58
CA GLN A 59 8.06 14.06 1.33
C GLN A 59 6.78 14.03 0.46
N ASN A 60 6.21 12.83 0.36
CA ASN A 60 4.94 12.55 -0.30
C ASN A 60 3.96 11.99 0.73
N TRP A 61 2.72 12.47 0.76
CA TRP A 61 1.75 12.22 1.85
C TRP A 61 0.60 11.31 1.44
N MET A 62 0.21 11.37 0.17
CA MET A 62 -0.91 10.62 -0.38
C MET A 62 -0.63 10.33 -1.84
N ALA A 63 -1.17 9.22 -2.34
CA ALA A 63 -1.17 8.88 -3.75
C ALA A 63 -2.56 8.38 -4.16
N ASP A 64 -3.02 8.74 -5.35
CA ASP A 64 -4.21 8.14 -5.96
C ASP A 64 -4.04 8.07 -7.48
N GLN A 65 -4.65 7.07 -8.11
CA GLN A 65 -4.49 6.81 -9.54
C GLN A 65 -5.82 7.08 -10.27
N ASP A 66 -5.74 7.75 -11.41
CA ASP A 66 -6.89 7.99 -12.25
C ASP A 66 -7.18 6.83 -13.22
N LYS A 67 -8.30 6.92 -13.95
CA LYS A 67 -8.72 5.89 -14.92
C LYS A 67 -7.78 5.75 -16.13
N ARG A 68 -6.88 6.72 -16.35
CA ARG A 68 -5.86 6.70 -17.42
C ARG A 68 -4.57 6.02 -16.95
N GLY A 69 -4.47 5.68 -15.67
CA GLY A 69 -3.27 5.13 -15.07
C GLY A 69 -2.29 6.18 -14.54
N VAL A 70 -2.62 7.47 -14.66
CA VAL A 70 -1.79 8.57 -14.16
C VAL A 70 -1.91 8.62 -12.64
N ILE A 71 -0.78 8.72 -11.95
CA ILE A 71 -0.71 8.72 -10.49
C ILE A 71 -0.43 10.14 -10.01
N TYR A 72 -1.19 10.57 -9.01
CA TYR A 72 -1.09 11.88 -8.40
C TYR A 72 -0.61 11.75 -6.96
N PHE A 73 0.46 12.46 -6.62
CA PHE A 73 1.03 12.47 -5.28
C PHE A 73 0.88 13.83 -4.60
N GLY A 74 0.41 13.83 -3.36
CA GLY A 74 0.44 15.02 -2.52
C GLY A 74 1.86 15.25 -2.01
N ASN A 75 2.49 16.35 -2.39
CA ASN A 75 3.87 16.70 -2.04
C ASN A 75 3.92 18.01 -1.25
N ASN A 76 5.03 18.27 -0.55
CA ASN A 76 5.22 19.56 0.14
C ASN A 76 5.38 20.78 -0.80
N MET A 77 5.54 20.57 -2.11
CA MET A 77 5.69 21.65 -3.10
C MET A 77 4.48 21.81 -4.04
N GLY A 78 3.52 20.89 -4.01
CA GLY A 78 2.34 20.87 -4.88
C GLY A 78 1.80 19.45 -5.05
N VAL A 79 1.12 19.20 -6.18
CA VAL A 79 0.76 17.85 -6.61
C VAL A 79 1.78 17.38 -7.64
N LEU A 80 2.36 16.20 -7.46
CA LEU A 80 3.13 15.55 -8.51
C LEU A 80 2.18 14.71 -9.37
N GLU A 81 2.29 14.83 -10.68
CA GLU A 81 1.62 13.99 -11.66
C GLU A 81 2.68 13.10 -12.32
N TYR A 82 2.41 11.80 -12.40
CA TYR A 82 3.29 10.81 -12.99
C TYR A 82 2.51 9.90 -13.95
N ASP A 83 2.95 9.83 -15.20
CA ASP A 83 2.26 9.08 -16.27
C ASP A 83 2.85 7.69 -16.54
N GLY A 84 3.89 7.29 -15.81
CA GLY A 84 4.64 6.06 -16.05
C GLY A 84 6.05 6.30 -16.63
N HIS A 85 6.34 7.51 -17.08
CA HIS A 85 7.65 7.91 -17.59
C HIS A 85 8.08 9.27 -17.04
N ASP A 86 7.25 10.29 -17.22
CA ASP A 86 7.54 11.68 -16.89
C ASP A 86 6.86 12.13 -15.60
N TRP A 87 7.52 13.06 -14.92
CA TRP A 87 7.02 13.71 -13.71
C TRP A 87 6.73 15.18 -13.98
N ARG A 88 5.57 15.65 -13.48
CA ARG A 88 5.19 17.06 -13.56
C ARG A 88 4.73 17.58 -12.21
N LEU A 89 5.31 18.69 -11.77
CA LEU A 89 4.85 19.41 -10.58
C LEU A 89 3.73 20.39 -10.94
N ILE A 90 2.55 20.20 -10.34
CA ILE A 90 1.40 21.10 -10.44
C ILE A 90 1.32 21.93 -9.15
N PRO A 91 1.68 23.22 -9.19
CA PRO A 91 1.57 24.09 -8.03
C PRO A 91 0.10 24.40 -7.70
N LEU A 92 -0.19 24.62 -6.41
CA LEU A 92 -1.51 25.06 -5.94
C LEU A 92 -1.61 26.59 -5.99
N THR A 93 -1.16 27.25 -4.93
CA THR A 93 -1.09 28.70 -4.80
C THR A 93 0.20 29.08 -4.07
N GLU A 94 0.64 30.33 -4.21
CA GLU A 94 1.82 30.82 -3.46
C GLU A 94 1.63 30.75 -1.94
N LYS A 95 0.37 30.77 -1.47
CA LYS A 95 0.03 30.76 -0.03
C LYS A 95 0.05 29.35 0.56
N SER A 96 -0.12 28.31 -0.24
CA SER A 96 -0.18 26.94 0.25
C SER A 96 0.31 25.95 -0.79
N ARG A 97 1.47 25.34 -0.50
CA ARG A 97 2.14 24.37 -1.38
C ARG A 97 2.13 22.95 -0.84
N VAL A 98 1.73 22.80 0.41
CA VAL A 98 1.90 21.58 1.19
C VAL A 98 0.63 20.73 1.08
N VAL A 99 0.62 19.78 0.14
CA VAL A 99 -0.54 18.93 -0.12
C VAL A 99 -0.52 17.73 0.84
N ARG A 100 -1.66 17.48 1.47
CA ARG A 100 -1.86 16.42 2.47
C ARG A 100 -2.84 15.35 2.03
N ALA A 101 -3.77 15.70 1.15
CA ALA A 101 -4.76 14.79 0.63
C ALA A 101 -4.91 14.96 -0.89
N VAL A 102 -5.04 13.83 -1.57
CA VAL A 102 -5.34 13.71 -2.99
C VAL A 102 -6.40 12.64 -3.13
N LYS A 103 -7.48 12.92 -3.87
CA LYS A 103 -8.50 11.93 -4.19
C LYS A 103 -9.05 12.11 -5.59
N VAL A 104 -8.90 11.08 -6.42
CA VAL A 104 -9.55 10.99 -7.73
C VAL A 104 -11.02 10.65 -7.53
N ALA A 105 -11.89 11.51 -8.05
CA ALA A 105 -13.33 11.33 -8.04
C ALA A 105 -13.84 10.62 -9.30
N LYS A 106 -15.07 10.11 -9.24
CA LYS A 106 -15.68 9.34 -10.33
C LYS A 106 -15.88 10.16 -11.61
N ASP A 107 -16.06 11.48 -11.46
CA ASP A 107 -16.25 12.47 -12.53
C ASP A 107 -14.93 12.92 -13.19
N GLY A 108 -13.78 12.40 -12.74
CA GLY A 108 -12.47 12.71 -13.28
C GLY A 108 -11.79 13.92 -12.65
N LYS A 109 -12.45 14.63 -11.72
CA LYS A 109 -11.77 15.65 -10.92
C LYS A 109 -10.87 15.00 -9.89
N ILE A 110 -9.82 15.72 -9.50
CA ILE A 110 -8.89 15.27 -8.47
C ILE A 110 -8.95 16.27 -7.33
N TYR A 111 -9.60 15.90 -6.24
CA TYR A 111 -9.76 16.77 -5.09
C TYR A 111 -8.46 16.83 -4.28
N ILE A 112 -8.08 18.04 -3.92
CA ILE A 112 -6.82 18.35 -3.25
C ILE A 112 -7.11 19.05 -1.93
N GLY A 113 -6.54 18.53 -0.85
CA GLY A 113 -6.50 19.18 0.46
C GLY A 113 -5.06 19.53 0.83
N SER A 114 -4.82 20.79 1.20
CA SER A 114 -3.53 21.28 1.69
C SER A 114 -3.68 21.82 3.12
N THR A 115 -2.57 22.25 3.72
CA THR A 115 -2.55 22.80 5.08
C THR A 115 -3.46 24.03 5.28
N ALA A 116 -3.72 24.81 4.23
CA ALA A 116 -4.47 26.08 4.34
C ALA A 116 -5.34 26.40 3.12
N GLU A 117 -5.55 25.42 2.24
CA GLU A 117 -6.19 25.61 0.95
C GLU A 117 -6.83 24.27 0.53
N PHE A 118 -7.90 24.33 -0.27
CA PHE A 118 -8.51 23.12 -0.83
C PHE A 118 -9.19 23.44 -2.15
N GLY A 119 -9.22 22.44 -3.02
CA GLY A 119 -9.74 22.63 -4.36
C GLY A 119 -9.72 21.34 -5.16
N TYR A 120 -9.59 21.47 -6.47
CA TYR A 120 -9.47 20.32 -7.35
C TYR A 120 -8.55 20.59 -8.53
N LEU A 121 -7.97 19.52 -9.09
CA LEU A 121 -7.38 19.55 -10.42
C LEU A 121 -8.44 19.20 -11.47
N ALA A 122 -8.40 19.94 -12.58
CA ALA A 122 -9.17 19.65 -13.78
C ALA A 122 -8.33 20.04 -15.02
N PRO A 123 -8.58 19.44 -16.20
CA PRO A 123 -7.89 19.83 -17.42
C PRO A 123 -8.22 21.28 -17.79
N ASP A 124 -7.22 22.02 -18.26
CA ASP A 124 -7.39 23.30 -18.90
C ASP A 124 -7.81 23.15 -20.38
N SER A 125 -7.82 24.25 -21.14
CA SER A 125 -8.22 24.27 -22.54
C SER A 125 -7.34 23.42 -23.46
N ILE A 126 -6.15 23.02 -23.02
CA ILE A 126 -5.23 22.15 -23.76
C ILE A 126 -5.13 20.76 -23.15
N GLY A 127 -6.00 20.43 -22.18
CA GLY A 127 -6.05 19.11 -21.54
C GLY A 127 -5.05 18.91 -20.39
N GLN A 128 -4.29 19.93 -20.02
CA GLN A 128 -3.32 19.85 -18.94
C GLN A 128 -3.98 20.06 -17.59
N MET A 129 -3.74 19.14 -16.64
CA MET A 129 -4.30 19.29 -15.30
C MET A 129 -3.78 20.55 -14.61
N LYS A 130 -4.70 21.39 -14.13
CA LYS A 130 -4.44 22.64 -13.43
C LYS A 130 -5.25 22.69 -12.14
N TYR A 131 -4.67 23.33 -11.12
CA TYR A 131 -5.34 23.54 -9.84
C TYR A 131 -6.37 24.68 -9.88
N PHE A 132 -7.53 24.42 -9.29
CA PHE A 132 -8.61 25.38 -9.09
C PHE A 132 -8.96 25.45 -7.60
N SER A 133 -8.74 26.62 -6.99
CA SER A 133 -9.12 26.87 -5.60
C SER A 133 -10.63 26.88 -5.43
N LEU A 134 -11.09 26.28 -4.34
CA LEU A 134 -12.47 26.43 -3.85
C LEU A 134 -12.54 27.38 -2.64
N PHE A 135 -11.40 27.74 -2.05
CA PHE A 135 -11.33 28.60 -0.88
C PHE A 135 -11.92 29.99 -1.13
N ASP A 136 -11.66 30.57 -2.31
CA ASP A 136 -12.21 31.89 -2.68
C ASP A 136 -13.73 31.87 -2.90
N LYS A 137 -14.33 30.68 -3.04
CA LYS A 137 -15.80 30.51 -3.19
C LYS A 137 -16.54 30.45 -1.86
N ILE A 138 -15.84 30.46 -0.72
CA ILE A 138 -16.48 30.51 0.60
C ILE A 138 -17.05 31.91 0.82
N GLU A 139 -18.36 32.08 0.82
CA GLU A 139 -18.99 33.41 0.94
C GLU A 139 -18.69 34.09 2.28
N ASP A 140 -18.74 33.34 3.39
CA ASP A 140 -18.47 33.88 4.72
C ASP A 140 -16.95 34.02 4.98
N PRO A 141 -16.42 35.26 5.12
CA PRO A 141 -15.01 35.48 5.41
C PRO A 141 -14.55 34.90 6.76
N ASN A 142 -15.46 34.66 7.71
CA ASN A 142 -15.12 34.06 8.99
C ASN A 142 -14.77 32.58 8.86
N LEU A 143 -15.32 31.89 7.86
CA LEU A 143 -14.99 30.50 7.54
C LEU A 143 -13.70 30.37 6.72
N ARG A 144 -13.15 31.48 6.20
CA ARG A 144 -11.84 31.53 5.52
C ARG A 144 -10.65 31.53 6.48
N LYS A 145 -10.84 31.10 7.73
CA LYS A 145 -9.80 31.01 8.76
C LYS A 145 -9.48 29.54 9.04
N PHE A 146 -8.52 28.98 8.32
CA PHE A 146 -7.94 27.66 8.68
C PHE A 146 -6.97 27.72 9.87
N LYS A 147 -6.71 28.92 10.39
CA LYS A 147 -5.73 29.17 11.45
C LYS A 147 -6.18 28.46 12.74
N GLY A 148 -5.60 27.30 13.02
CA GLY A 148 -5.84 26.50 14.22
C GLY A 148 -6.33 25.06 13.99
N LEU A 149 -6.68 24.67 12.76
CA LEU A 149 -7.25 23.34 12.49
C LEU A 149 -6.21 22.24 12.21
N ILE A 150 -4.97 22.60 11.87
CA ILE A 150 -3.92 21.63 11.58
C ILE A 150 -2.60 22.17 12.13
N GLN A 151 -2.30 21.85 13.39
CA GLN A 151 -0.94 21.94 13.92
C GLN A 151 -0.26 20.59 13.63
N PHE A 152 0.76 20.59 12.79
CA PHE A 152 1.69 19.47 12.67
C PHE A 152 2.83 19.67 13.68
#